data_AF-A0A2T2N8P4-F1
#
_entry.id   AF-A0A2T2N8P4-F1
#
_cell.length_a   1.000
_cell.length_b   1.000
_cell.length_c   1.000
_cell.angle_alpha   90.00
_cell.angle_beta   90.00
_cell.angle_gamma   90.00
#
_symmetry.space_group_name_H-M   'P 1'
#
loop_
_entity.id
_entity.type
_entity.pdbx_description
1 polymer ?
#
loop_
_entity_poly.entity_id
_entity_poly.type
_entity_poly.pdbx_seq_one_letter_code
_entity_poly.pdbx_strand_id
1 'polypeptide(L)'
;MTRSGPDDSAPSKSLRDEYSMRPVRVHYRLPGTFSRENPSYFLADIFWIVIAILHALIIASKQSRNLQSQFLIAISGDKGAVDFTQISPEAIIGYMEKHPGAVQHAIDSANEHVRFFASITEPLPAFIGNPSEITETVSWLLWFYLMMRFCSLHSEWRFNAIPIYLSYLPFFLLALWSSKPTSEIFMIVLGFCYPAFSFMSICVHKILGDRAWKPLILGIELTSKQKNGREVEGKEEEMRDLLNSGLKGVED
;
A
#
# COMPACT_ATOMS: atom_id res chain seq x y z
N MET A 1 42.65 -67.71 -0.69
CA MET A 1 43.14 -66.47 -0.05
C MET A 1 42.43 -65.29 -0.67
N THR A 2 41.33 -64.87 -0.06
CA THR A 2 40.54 -63.70 -0.43
C THR A 2 41.03 -62.51 0.40
N ARG A 3 41.45 -61.42 -0.26
CA ARG A 3 41.80 -60.16 0.40
C ARG A 3 40.52 -59.36 0.68
N SER A 4 40.22 -59.18 1.95
CA SER A 4 39.25 -58.21 2.47
C SER A 4 39.78 -56.79 2.26
N GLY A 5 39.00 -55.94 1.57
CA GLY A 5 39.22 -54.49 1.55
C GLY A 5 38.82 -53.86 2.89
N PRO A 6 39.40 -52.71 3.28
CA PRO A 6 39.00 -52.01 4.48
C PRO A 6 37.67 -51.27 4.26
N ASP A 7 36.75 -51.46 5.21
CA ASP A 7 35.52 -50.67 5.37
C ASP A 7 35.88 -49.22 5.73
N ASP A 8 35.86 -48.34 4.74
CA ASP A 8 35.83 -46.88 4.96
C ASP A 8 34.38 -46.44 5.18
N SER A 9 33.85 -46.69 6.38
CA SER A 9 32.63 -46.06 6.88
C SER A 9 32.90 -45.33 8.19
N ALA A 10 33.73 -44.30 8.14
CA ALA A 10 33.77 -43.33 9.22
C ALA A 10 32.40 -42.64 9.31
N PRO A 11 31.76 -42.58 10.50
CA PRO A 11 30.48 -41.92 10.64
C PRO A 11 30.65 -40.44 10.31
N SER A 12 29.93 -39.95 9.31
CA SER A 12 29.89 -38.52 8.98
C SER A 12 29.49 -37.76 10.24
N LYS A 13 30.43 -37.01 10.83
CA LYS A 13 30.12 -36.15 11.98
C LYS A 13 28.95 -35.26 11.60
N SER A 14 27.94 -35.22 12.46
CA SER A 14 26.77 -34.43 12.14
C SER A 14 27.19 -32.95 12.07
N LEU A 15 26.60 -32.17 11.16
CA LEU A 15 26.88 -30.73 11.05
C LEU A 15 26.65 -29.98 12.39
N ARG A 16 25.90 -30.56 13.34
CA ARG A 16 25.76 -30.03 14.71
C ARG A 16 27.03 -30.15 15.55
N ASP A 17 27.89 -31.11 15.26
CA ASP A 17 29.11 -31.36 16.01
C ASP A 17 30.25 -30.41 15.60
N GLU A 18 30.23 -29.95 14.34
CA GLU A 18 31.26 -29.11 13.73
C GLU A 18 30.99 -27.60 13.86
N TYR A 19 29.72 -27.20 13.96
CA TYR A 19 29.31 -25.80 14.00
C TYR A 19 28.58 -25.47 15.32
N SER A 20 28.98 -24.39 15.99
CA SER A 20 28.12 -23.80 17.02
C SER A 20 27.00 -23.04 16.35
N MET A 21 25.79 -23.59 16.41
CA MET A 21 24.57 -22.89 16.03
C MET A 21 24.24 -21.88 17.13
N ARG A 22 24.45 -20.60 16.87
CA ARG A 22 23.92 -19.53 17.72
C ARG A 22 22.70 -18.92 17.02
N PRO A 23 21.56 -18.81 17.71
CA PRO A 23 20.46 -18.00 17.20
C PRO A 23 20.92 -16.55 17.14
N VAL A 24 21.04 -16.01 15.93
CA VAL A 24 21.35 -14.59 15.72
C VAL A 24 20.08 -13.90 15.28
N ARG A 25 19.83 -12.73 15.87
CA ARG A 25 18.72 -11.87 15.47
C ARG A 25 19.05 -11.32 14.08
N VAL A 26 18.50 -11.92 13.03
CA VAL A 26 18.60 -11.35 11.68
C VAL A 26 17.48 -10.32 11.59
N HIS A 27 17.79 -9.10 12.00
CA HIS A 27 16.97 -7.96 11.63
C HIS A 27 17.65 -7.29 10.44
N TYR A 28 17.03 -7.39 9.27
CA TYR A 28 17.28 -6.40 8.22
C TYR A 28 16.71 -5.06 8.71
N ARG A 29 17.43 -4.39 9.62
CA ARG A 29 17.06 -3.04 10.07
C ARG A 29 17.39 -2.10 8.93
N LEU A 30 16.38 -1.69 8.17
CA LEU A 30 16.47 -0.47 7.38
C LEU A 30 16.78 0.69 8.34
N PRO A 31 17.82 1.50 8.07
CA PRO A 31 18.15 2.63 8.93
C PRO A 31 16.95 3.56 9.07
N GLY A 32 16.63 3.98 10.30
CA GLY A 32 15.55 4.93 10.59
C GLY A 32 14.15 4.33 10.72
N THR A 33 13.97 3.01 10.64
CA THR A 33 12.65 2.38 10.88
C THR A 33 12.29 2.33 12.36
N PHE A 34 10.98 2.38 12.65
CA PHE A 34 10.50 2.18 14.01
C PHE A 34 10.69 0.72 14.41
N SER A 35 11.20 0.54 15.63
CA SER A 35 11.46 -0.77 16.21
C SER A 35 10.91 -0.83 17.63
N ARG A 36 10.88 -2.01 18.22
CA ARG A 36 10.45 -2.19 19.61
C ARG A 36 11.24 -1.30 20.59
N GLU A 37 12.52 -1.08 20.31
CA GLU A 37 13.43 -0.27 21.13
C GLU A 37 13.33 1.24 20.80
N ASN A 38 12.85 1.59 19.60
CA ASN A 38 12.65 2.95 19.15
C ASN A 38 11.26 3.08 18.50
N PRO A 39 10.18 3.14 19.31
CA PRO A 39 8.81 3.13 18.79
C PRO A 39 8.45 4.46 18.12
N SER A 40 7.38 4.44 17.32
CA SER A 40 6.88 5.66 16.69
C SER A 40 6.38 6.68 17.72
N TYR A 41 6.59 7.96 17.40
CA TYR A 41 6.00 9.06 18.14
C TYR A 41 4.53 9.20 17.76
N PHE A 42 3.64 8.88 18.69
CA PHE A 42 2.19 8.92 18.47
C PHE A 42 1.70 10.25 17.90
N LEU A 43 2.19 11.38 18.44
CA LEU A 43 1.83 12.71 17.95
C LEU A 43 2.24 12.95 16.49
N ALA A 44 3.40 12.44 16.08
CA ALA A 44 3.85 12.54 14.69
C ALA A 44 2.92 11.73 13.77
N ASP A 45 2.48 10.54 14.22
CA ASP A 45 1.55 9.74 13.44
C ASP A 45 0.16 10.39 13.33
N ILE A 46 -0.35 11.00 14.40
CA ILE A 46 -1.59 11.78 14.38
C ILE A 46 -1.48 12.97 13.43
N PHE A 47 -0.37 13.71 13.47
CA PHE A 47 -0.11 14.81 12.54
C PHE A 47 -0.21 14.37 11.07
N TRP A 48 0.40 13.22 10.75
CA TRP A 48 0.37 12.65 9.41
C TRP A 48 -1.02 12.14 8.99
N ILE A 49 -1.82 11.64 9.93
CA ILE A 49 -3.23 11.29 9.69
C ILE A 49 -4.06 12.54 9.36
N VAL A 50 -3.83 13.64 10.08
CA VAL A 50 -4.52 14.92 9.79
C VAL A 50 -4.18 15.39 8.38
N ILE A 51 -2.92 15.28 7.94
CA ILE A 51 -2.51 15.59 6.57
C ILE A 51 -3.27 14.72 5.54
N ALA A 52 -3.43 13.42 5.80
CA ALA A 52 -4.22 12.54 4.93
C ALA A 52 -5.69 12.94 4.85
N ILE A 53 -6.30 13.35 5.97
CA ILE A 53 -7.68 13.84 5.99
C ILE A 53 -7.79 15.12 5.14
N LEU A 54 -6.85 16.05 5.29
CA LEU A 54 -6.80 17.26 4.48
C LEU A 54 -6.66 16.95 2.99
N HIS A 55 -5.85 15.95 2.61
CA HIS A 55 -5.75 15.47 1.24
C HIS A 55 -7.10 14.97 0.71
N ALA A 56 -7.77 14.08 1.46
CA ALA A 56 -9.07 13.56 1.07
C ALA A 56 -10.12 14.67 0.87
N LEU A 57 -10.11 15.70 1.73
CA LEU A 57 -10.98 16.86 1.63
C LEU A 57 -10.67 17.73 0.39
N ILE A 58 -9.39 17.91 0.05
CA ILE A 58 -8.98 18.63 -1.18
C ILE A 58 -9.50 17.89 -2.43
N ILE A 59 -9.32 16.57 -2.48
CA ILE A 59 -9.80 15.74 -3.60
C ILE A 59 -11.34 15.77 -3.69
N ALA A 60 -12.04 15.66 -2.56
CA ALA A 60 -13.50 15.76 -2.52
C ALA A 60 -13.99 17.13 -3.01
N SER A 61 -13.29 18.22 -2.66
CA SER A 61 -13.64 19.58 -3.08
C SER A 61 -13.46 19.78 -4.59
N LYS A 62 -12.33 19.30 -5.14
CA LYS A 62 -12.10 19.28 -6.59
C LYS A 62 -13.21 18.52 -7.32
N GLN A 63 -13.55 17.35 -6.80
CA GLN A 63 -14.57 16.50 -7.40
C GLN A 63 -15.96 17.14 -7.37
N SER A 64 -16.33 17.76 -6.23
CA SER A 64 -17.58 18.52 -6.11
C SER A 64 -17.70 19.60 -7.19
N ARG A 65 -16.62 20.34 -7.45
CA ARG A 65 -16.59 21.39 -8.49
C ARG A 65 -16.69 20.84 -9.91
N ASN A 66 -16.06 19.71 -10.16
CA ASN A 66 -16.20 19.02 -11.45
C ASN A 66 -17.66 18.59 -11.68
N LEU A 67 -18.32 18.05 -10.65
CA LEU A 67 -19.73 17.67 -10.72
C LEU A 67 -20.66 18.87 -10.87
N GLN A 68 -20.34 20.01 -10.24
CA GLN A 68 -21.11 21.24 -10.39
C GLN A 68 -20.95 21.90 -11.78
N SER A 69 -19.86 21.62 -12.50
CA SER A 69 -19.56 22.28 -13.78
C SER A 69 -19.88 21.42 -15.01
N GLN A 70 -20.33 20.19 -14.84
CA GLN A 70 -20.55 19.25 -15.94
C GLN A 70 -21.91 18.55 -15.85
N PHE A 71 -22.58 18.43 -16.99
CA PHE A 71 -23.73 17.55 -17.17
C PHE A 71 -23.31 16.36 -18.03
N LEU A 72 -23.21 15.16 -17.43
CA LEU A 72 -22.69 13.97 -18.10
C LEU A 72 -23.82 12.97 -18.37
N ILE A 73 -24.02 12.64 -19.65
CA ILE A 73 -24.92 11.57 -20.09
C ILE A 73 -24.07 10.35 -20.40
N ALA A 74 -24.24 9.28 -19.63
CA ALA A 74 -23.58 8.00 -19.90
C ALA A 74 -24.56 7.03 -20.55
N ILE A 75 -24.27 6.61 -21.78
CA ILE A 75 -25.04 5.59 -22.49
C ILE A 75 -24.30 4.26 -22.34
N SER A 76 -24.97 3.26 -21.77
CA SER A 76 -24.43 1.91 -21.61
C SER A 76 -25.20 0.94 -22.50
N GLY A 77 -24.51 -0.02 -23.07
CA GLY A 77 -25.06 -1.00 -24.01
C GLY A 77 -24.08 -2.14 -24.18
N ASP A 78 -24.58 -3.26 -24.67
CA ASP A 78 -23.80 -4.49 -24.73
C ASP A 78 -22.72 -4.39 -25.82
N LYS A 79 -21.49 -4.77 -25.47
CA LYS A 79 -20.25 -4.49 -26.23
C LYS A 79 -20.24 -5.09 -27.64
N GLY A 80 -21.14 -6.03 -27.92
CA GLY A 80 -21.29 -6.70 -29.22
C GLY A 80 -22.59 -6.39 -29.96
N ALA A 81 -23.52 -5.63 -29.38
CA ALA A 81 -24.86 -5.41 -29.95
C ALA A 81 -25.16 -3.96 -30.31
N VAL A 82 -24.41 -2.99 -29.77
CA VAL A 82 -24.73 -1.56 -29.92
C VAL A 82 -23.52 -0.81 -30.49
N ASP A 83 -23.71 -0.26 -31.70
CA ASP A 83 -22.77 0.71 -32.28
C ASP A 83 -23.13 2.12 -31.80
N PHE A 84 -22.43 2.60 -30.78
CA PHE A 84 -22.66 3.95 -30.22
C PHE A 84 -22.33 5.08 -31.19
N THR A 85 -21.61 4.82 -32.28
CA THR A 85 -21.33 5.84 -33.31
C THR A 85 -22.55 6.19 -34.16
N GLN A 86 -23.59 5.34 -34.13
CA GLN A 86 -24.83 5.55 -34.86
C GLN A 86 -25.91 6.27 -34.04
N ILE A 87 -25.66 6.55 -32.76
CA ILE A 87 -26.59 7.29 -31.93
C ILE A 87 -26.53 8.76 -32.33
N SER A 88 -27.57 9.22 -33.04
CA SER A 88 -27.66 10.62 -33.39
C SER A 88 -28.03 11.47 -32.16
N PRO A 89 -27.57 12.74 -32.09
CA PRO A 89 -27.96 13.67 -31.03
C PRO A 89 -29.49 13.81 -30.90
N GLU A 90 -30.21 13.77 -32.02
CA GLU A 90 -31.67 13.87 -32.07
C GLU A 90 -32.35 12.69 -31.39
N ALA A 91 -31.76 11.49 -31.46
CA ALA A 91 -32.27 10.32 -30.76
C ALA A 91 -32.15 10.47 -29.23
N ILE A 92 -31.08 11.10 -28.75
CA ILE A 92 -30.89 11.41 -27.32
C ILE A 92 -31.94 12.42 -26.86
N ILE A 93 -32.15 13.49 -27.63
CA ILE A 93 -33.18 14.51 -27.34
C ILE A 93 -34.57 13.86 -27.32
N GLY A 94 -34.91 13.07 -28.33
CA GLY A 94 -36.19 12.37 -28.41
C GLY A 94 -36.40 11.36 -27.28
N TYR A 95 -35.33 10.74 -26.77
CA TYR A 95 -35.41 9.90 -25.58
C TYR A 95 -35.71 10.73 -24.32
N MET A 96 -35.02 11.86 -24.13
CA MET A 96 -35.22 12.75 -22.99
C MET A 96 -36.63 13.34 -22.96
N GLU A 97 -37.17 13.74 -24.12
CA GLU A 97 -38.54 14.23 -24.26
C GLU A 97 -39.59 13.18 -23.90
N LYS A 98 -39.33 11.91 -24.26
CA LYS A 98 -40.25 10.79 -23.96
C LYS A 98 -40.15 10.30 -22.51
N HIS A 99 -39.05 10.58 -21.82
CA HIS A 99 -38.80 10.10 -20.46
C HIS A 99 -38.44 11.23 -19.48
N PRO A 100 -39.27 12.28 -19.37
CA PRO A 100 -38.97 13.43 -18.53
C PRO A 100 -38.81 13.06 -17.05
N GLY A 101 -39.55 12.05 -16.57
CA GLY A 101 -39.42 11.56 -15.19
C GLY A 101 -38.06 10.93 -14.90
N ALA A 102 -37.49 10.18 -15.85
CA ALA A 102 -36.17 9.58 -15.69
C ALA A 102 -35.06 10.65 -15.71
N VAL A 103 -35.21 11.66 -16.57
CA VAL A 103 -34.30 12.81 -16.64
C VAL A 103 -34.36 13.60 -15.33
N GLN A 104 -35.56 13.93 -14.84
CA GLN A 104 -35.73 14.66 -13.60
C GLN A 104 -35.14 13.90 -12.40
N HIS A 105 -35.42 12.60 -12.30
CA HIS A 105 -34.84 11.76 -11.24
C HIS A 105 -33.30 11.75 -11.28
N ALA A 106 -32.69 11.66 -12.47
CA ALA A 106 -31.24 11.71 -12.61
C ALA A 106 -30.67 13.08 -12.17
N ILE A 107 -31.34 14.18 -12.52
CA ILE A 107 -30.98 15.53 -12.09
C ILE A 107 -31.08 15.66 -10.57
N ASP A 108 -32.16 15.17 -9.98
CA ASP A 108 -32.38 15.24 -8.53
C ASP A 108 -31.31 14.45 -7.77
N SER A 109 -31.01 13.23 -8.20
CA SER A 109 -29.95 12.40 -7.63
C SER A 109 -28.56 13.04 -7.77
N ALA A 110 -28.25 13.64 -8.92
CA ALA A 110 -27.00 14.36 -9.11
C ALA A 110 -26.90 15.58 -8.18
N ASN A 111 -27.99 16.33 -8.02
CA ASN A 111 -28.07 17.48 -7.14
C ASN A 111 -27.91 17.08 -5.66
N GLU A 112 -28.43 15.94 -5.25
CA GLU A 112 -28.22 15.41 -3.89
C GLU A 112 -26.74 15.15 -3.61
N HIS A 113 -26.02 14.50 -4.55
CA HIS A 113 -24.58 14.28 -4.41
C HIS A 113 -23.81 15.60 -4.34
N VAL A 114 -24.12 16.55 -5.23
CA VAL A 114 -23.49 17.88 -5.22
C VAL A 114 -23.73 18.59 -3.90
N ARG A 115 -24.97 18.61 -3.38
CA ARG A 115 -25.30 19.23 -2.09
C ARG A 115 -24.58 18.57 -0.94
N PHE A 116 -24.47 17.24 -0.95
CA PHE A 116 -23.73 16.50 0.07
C PHE A 116 -22.26 16.93 0.10
N PHE A 117 -21.57 16.90 -1.04
CA PHE A 117 -20.16 17.30 -1.09
C PHE A 117 -19.96 18.78 -0.75
N ALA A 118 -20.81 19.66 -1.29
CA ALA A 118 -20.81 21.09 -0.98
C ALA A 118 -20.96 21.35 0.53
N SER A 119 -21.87 20.65 1.19
CA SER A 119 -22.09 20.81 2.64
C SER A 119 -20.86 20.47 3.50
N ILE A 120 -19.98 19.62 2.98
CA ILE A 120 -18.74 19.22 3.65
C ILE A 120 -17.60 20.17 3.31
N THR A 121 -17.51 20.63 2.06
CA THR A 121 -16.33 21.32 1.53
C THR A 121 -16.44 22.85 1.52
N GLU A 122 -17.63 23.41 1.33
CA GLU A 122 -17.86 24.87 1.35
C GLU A 122 -17.56 25.56 2.68
N PRO A 123 -17.84 24.98 3.87
CA PRO A 123 -17.51 25.65 5.13
C PRO A 123 -16.00 25.61 5.45
N LEU A 124 -15.20 24.89 4.66
CA LEU A 124 -13.77 24.75 4.89
C LEU A 124 -12.99 25.97 4.37
N PRO A 125 -11.77 26.21 4.89
CA PRO A 125 -10.89 27.25 4.38
C PRO A 125 -10.72 27.18 2.86
N ALA A 126 -10.53 28.34 2.22
CA ALA A 126 -10.47 28.46 0.76
C ALA A 126 -9.44 27.54 0.09
N PHE A 127 -8.31 27.25 0.75
CA PHE A 127 -7.30 26.32 0.21
C PHE A 127 -7.79 24.86 0.13
N ILE A 128 -8.85 24.50 0.86
CA ILE A 128 -9.51 23.20 0.80
C ILE A 128 -10.72 23.25 -0.13
N GLY A 129 -11.65 24.19 0.11
CA GLY A 129 -12.90 24.27 -0.66
C GLY A 129 -12.70 24.72 -2.11
N ASN A 130 -11.64 25.47 -2.39
CA ASN A 130 -11.26 25.94 -3.72
C ASN A 130 -9.73 25.81 -3.91
N PRO A 131 -9.21 24.57 -3.97
CA PRO A 131 -7.77 24.34 -4.00
C PRO A 131 -7.19 24.85 -5.33
N SER A 132 -6.03 25.50 -5.26
CA SER A 132 -5.23 25.81 -6.45
C SER A 132 -4.51 24.55 -6.94
N GLU A 133 -4.08 24.53 -8.21
CA GLU A 133 -3.27 23.43 -8.77
C GLU A 133 -2.00 23.16 -7.94
N ILE A 134 -1.40 24.21 -7.38
CA ILE A 134 -0.24 24.09 -6.47
C ILE A 134 -0.65 23.34 -5.20
N THR A 135 -1.78 23.69 -4.60
CA THR A 135 -2.31 23.05 -3.38
C THR A 135 -2.59 21.58 -3.63
N GLU A 136 -3.18 21.24 -4.78
CA GLU A 136 -3.43 19.87 -5.19
C GLU A 136 -2.12 19.08 -5.35
N THR A 137 -1.14 19.66 -6.05
CA THR A 137 0.17 19.02 -6.28
C THR A 137 0.90 18.74 -4.97
N VAL A 138 0.94 19.73 -4.07
CA VAL A 138 1.52 19.57 -2.73
C VAL A 138 0.76 18.50 -1.93
N SER A 139 -0.56 18.48 -2.03
CA SER A 139 -1.40 17.49 -1.36
C SER A 139 -1.08 16.06 -1.82
N TRP A 140 -0.92 15.83 -3.13
CA TRP A 140 -0.49 14.54 -3.67
C TRP A 140 0.92 14.16 -3.21
N LEU A 141 1.87 15.08 -3.23
CA LEU A 141 3.24 14.83 -2.75
C LEU A 141 3.25 14.39 -1.28
N LEU A 142 2.49 15.08 -0.44
CA LEU A 142 2.34 14.73 0.98
C LEU A 142 1.66 13.38 1.18
N TRP A 143 0.67 13.06 0.34
CA TRP A 143 0.01 11.75 0.36
C TRP A 143 0.97 10.61 -0.02
N PHE A 144 1.72 10.75 -1.11
CA PHE A 144 2.72 9.75 -1.50
C PHE A 144 3.80 9.60 -0.44
N TYR A 145 4.27 10.71 0.13
CA TYR A 145 5.23 10.66 1.23
C TYR A 145 4.65 9.92 2.44
N LEU A 146 3.39 10.16 2.79
CA LEU A 146 2.72 9.44 3.87
C LEU A 146 2.67 7.94 3.61
N MET A 147 2.28 7.53 2.40
CA MET A 147 2.26 6.11 2.01
C MET A 147 3.64 5.47 2.16
N MET A 148 4.68 6.12 1.63
CA MET A 148 6.07 5.67 1.75
C MET A 148 6.51 5.60 3.20
N ARG A 149 6.23 6.64 4.00
CA ARG A 149 6.51 6.69 5.43
C ARG A 149 5.87 5.52 6.17
N PHE A 150 4.61 5.20 5.89
CA PHE A 150 3.90 4.11 6.56
C PHE A 150 4.46 2.75 6.14
N CYS A 151 4.81 2.55 4.86
CA CYS A 151 5.48 1.35 4.37
C CYS A 151 6.84 1.12 5.02
N SER A 152 7.69 2.15 5.01
CA SER A 152 9.08 2.05 5.42
C SER A 152 9.22 2.10 6.95
N LEU A 153 8.66 3.12 7.61
CA LEU A 153 8.90 3.31 9.04
C LEU A 153 8.15 2.30 9.91
N HIS A 154 7.01 1.78 9.44
CA HIS A 154 6.21 0.78 10.16
C HIS A 154 6.42 -0.63 9.56
N SER A 155 7.53 -0.90 8.89
CA SER A 155 7.80 -2.22 8.30
C SER A 155 7.76 -3.35 9.35
N GLU A 156 8.17 -3.08 10.58
CA GLU A 156 8.23 -4.04 11.70
C GLU A 156 6.91 -4.22 12.46
N TRP A 157 5.90 -3.41 12.12
CA TRP A 157 4.57 -3.48 12.70
C TRP A 157 3.79 -4.64 12.10
N ARG A 158 3.14 -5.45 12.94
CA ARG A 158 2.39 -6.62 12.47
C ARG A 158 1.19 -6.22 11.63
N PHE A 159 0.52 -5.13 11.98
CA PHE A 159 -0.64 -4.57 11.27
C PHE A 159 -0.27 -3.34 10.45
N ASN A 160 0.83 -3.39 9.69
CA ASN A 160 1.36 -2.24 8.94
C ASN A 160 0.62 -1.99 7.61
N ALA A 161 1.31 -1.34 6.67
CA ALA A 161 0.77 -0.94 5.37
C ALA A 161 0.21 -2.09 4.52
N ILE A 162 0.69 -3.34 4.65
CA ILE A 162 0.28 -4.44 3.76
C ILE A 162 -1.20 -4.83 3.98
N PRO A 163 -1.66 -5.18 5.20
CA PRO A 163 -3.08 -5.38 5.47
C PRO A 163 -3.94 -4.17 5.12
N ILE A 164 -3.41 -2.97 5.34
CA ILE A 164 -4.07 -1.72 4.96
C ILE A 164 -4.28 -1.74 3.45
N TYR A 165 -3.25 -1.86 2.60
CA TYR A 165 -3.40 -1.89 1.13
C TYR A 165 -4.31 -2.99 0.61
N LEU A 166 -4.27 -4.19 1.20
CA LEU A 166 -5.18 -5.27 0.82
C LEU A 166 -6.66 -4.90 1.06
N SER A 167 -6.96 -4.04 2.03
CA SER A 167 -8.32 -3.54 2.25
C SER A 167 -8.78 -2.50 1.22
N TYR A 168 -7.87 -1.86 0.47
CA TYR A 168 -8.21 -0.92 -0.62
C TYR A 168 -8.40 -1.63 -1.95
N LEU A 169 -7.79 -2.80 -2.12
CA LEU A 169 -7.83 -3.54 -3.37
C LEU A 169 -9.27 -3.70 -3.90
N PRO A 170 -10.29 -4.05 -3.08
CA PRO A 170 -11.68 -4.13 -3.56
C PRO A 170 -12.22 -2.78 -4.06
N PHE A 171 -12.00 -1.69 -3.32
CA PHE A 171 -12.48 -0.36 -3.70
C PHE A 171 -11.76 0.19 -4.93
N PHE A 172 -10.47 -0.12 -5.08
CA PHE A 172 -9.69 0.22 -6.27
C PHE A 172 -10.18 -0.57 -7.51
N LEU A 173 -10.43 -1.87 -7.36
CA LEU A 173 -11.01 -2.69 -8.42
C LEU A 173 -12.43 -2.22 -8.80
N LEU A 174 -13.24 -1.84 -7.82
CA LEU A 174 -14.57 -1.25 -8.06
C LEU A 174 -14.45 0.08 -8.80
N ALA A 175 -13.49 0.94 -8.44
CA ALA A 175 -13.24 2.19 -9.16
C ALA A 175 -12.93 1.94 -10.64
N LEU A 176 -12.05 0.98 -10.94
CA LEU A 176 -11.67 0.62 -12.32
C LEU A 176 -12.82 0.09 -13.18
N TRP A 177 -13.80 -0.58 -12.58
CA TRP A 177 -14.93 -1.20 -13.29
C TRP A 177 -16.22 -0.39 -13.22
N SER A 178 -16.20 0.73 -12.52
CA SER A 178 -17.36 1.60 -12.37
C SER A 178 -17.41 2.70 -13.42
N SER A 179 -18.60 3.27 -13.65
CA SER A 179 -18.74 4.46 -14.49
C SER A 179 -17.92 5.62 -13.90
N LYS A 180 -17.47 6.55 -14.76
CA LYS A 180 -16.66 7.71 -14.34
C LYS A 180 -17.16 8.42 -13.06
N PRO A 181 -18.44 8.82 -12.94
CA PRO A 181 -18.93 9.47 -11.71
C PRO A 181 -18.87 8.56 -10.47
N THR A 182 -19.07 7.25 -10.64
CA THR A 182 -18.98 6.28 -9.54
C THR A 182 -17.54 6.01 -9.13
N SER A 183 -16.62 5.97 -10.11
CA SER A 183 -15.19 5.78 -9.88
C SER A 183 -14.61 6.94 -9.06
N GLU A 184 -15.07 8.15 -9.32
CA GLU A 184 -14.66 9.36 -8.60
C GLU A 184 -15.15 9.34 -7.13
N ILE A 185 -16.35 8.84 -6.86
CA ILE A 185 -16.84 8.60 -5.49
C ILE A 185 -15.99 7.54 -4.79
N PHE A 186 -15.66 6.43 -5.45
CA PHE A 186 -14.79 5.41 -4.88
C PHE A 186 -13.40 5.95 -4.55
N MET A 187 -12.85 6.85 -5.37
CA MET A 187 -11.57 7.52 -5.09
C MET A 187 -11.62 8.41 -3.85
N ILE A 188 -12.73 9.11 -3.60
CA ILE A 188 -12.93 9.88 -2.36
C ILE A 188 -13.00 8.93 -1.16
N VAL A 189 -13.79 7.86 -1.25
CA VAL A 189 -13.91 6.84 -0.19
C VAL A 189 -12.54 6.21 0.12
N LEU A 190 -11.77 5.85 -0.91
CA LEU A 190 -10.39 5.37 -0.79
C LEU A 190 -9.51 6.39 -0.06
N GLY A 191 -9.65 7.68 -0.37
CA GLY A 191 -8.94 8.78 0.29
C GLY A 191 -9.24 8.88 1.80
N PHE A 192 -10.47 8.63 2.23
CA PHE A 192 -10.85 8.65 3.65
C PHE A 192 -10.55 7.33 4.39
N CYS A 193 -10.55 6.20 3.71
CA CYS A 193 -10.23 4.92 4.32
C CYS A 193 -8.77 4.90 4.84
N TYR A 194 -7.81 5.47 4.12
CA TYR A 194 -6.37 5.49 4.52
C TYR A 194 -6.08 6.10 5.88
N PRO A 195 -6.49 7.34 6.17
CA PRO A 195 -6.29 7.90 7.50
C PRO A 195 -6.99 7.06 8.58
N ALA A 196 -8.20 6.54 8.31
CA ALA A 196 -8.94 5.73 9.28
C ALA A 196 -8.24 4.41 9.62
N PHE A 197 -7.82 3.64 8.60
CA PHE A 197 -7.12 2.37 8.82
C PHE A 197 -5.71 2.58 9.39
N SER A 198 -5.01 3.65 9.01
CA SER A 198 -3.72 4.02 9.62
C SER A 198 -3.91 4.32 11.10
N PHE A 199 -4.92 5.13 11.46
CA PHE A 199 -5.25 5.44 12.86
C PHE A 199 -5.59 4.18 13.66
N MET A 200 -6.45 3.31 13.12
CA MET A 200 -6.81 2.04 13.76
C MET A 200 -5.59 1.15 13.96
N SER A 201 -4.70 1.05 12.96
CA SER A 201 -3.44 0.33 13.09
C SER A 201 -2.60 0.88 14.24
N ILE A 202 -2.42 2.20 14.34
CA ILE A 202 -1.68 2.84 15.42
C ILE A 202 -2.31 2.56 16.79
N CYS A 203 -3.64 2.66 16.89
CA CYS A 203 -4.35 2.37 18.14
C CYS A 203 -4.17 0.91 18.57
N VAL A 204 -4.34 -0.02 17.63
CA VAL A 204 -4.10 -1.46 17.88
C VAL A 204 -2.66 -1.70 18.32
N HIS A 205 -1.68 -1.05 17.70
CA HIS A 205 -0.27 -1.17 18.11
C HIS A 205 -0.01 -0.61 19.50
N LYS A 206 -0.63 0.52 19.87
CA LYS A 206 -0.52 1.07 21.23
C LYS A 206 -1.17 0.18 22.28
N ILE A 207 -2.32 -0.42 21.97
CA ILE A 207 -3.03 -1.33 22.88
C ILE A 207 -2.27 -2.64 23.06
N LEU A 208 -1.73 -3.21 21.98
CA LEU A 208 -1.03 -4.50 22.03
C LEU A 208 0.42 -4.40 22.53
N GLY A 209 1.00 -3.20 22.51
CA GLY A 209 2.36 -2.93 22.98
C GLY A 209 3.37 -3.89 22.35
N ASP A 210 4.01 -4.70 23.18
CA ASP A 210 5.02 -5.67 22.75
C ASP A 210 4.52 -6.75 21.78
N ARG A 211 3.23 -7.10 21.84
CA ARG A 211 2.64 -8.11 20.96
C ARG A 211 2.34 -7.58 19.56
N ALA A 212 2.45 -6.27 19.36
CA ALA A 212 2.16 -5.61 18.10
C ALA A 212 3.29 -5.71 17.07
N TRP A 213 4.48 -6.11 17.52
CA TRP A 213 5.67 -6.24 16.68
C TRP A 213 5.70 -7.60 15.98
N LYS A 214 6.25 -7.64 14.77
CA LYS A 214 6.50 -8.91 14.08
C LYS A 214 7.42 -9.80 14.93
N PRO A 215 7.21 -11.13 14.92
CA PRO A 215 8.08 -12.04 15.65
C PRO A 215 9.51 -11.93 15.11
N LEU A 216 10.47 -11.93 16.02
CA LEU A 216 11.89 -11.98 15.68
C LEU A 216 12.18 -13.23 14.84
N ILE A 217 12.61 -13.05 13.60
CA ILE A 217 13.18 -14.14 12.81
C ILE A 217 14.55 -14.43 13.41
N LEU A 218 14.66 -15.60 14.04
CA LEU A 218 15.93 -16.13 14.53
C LEU A 218 16.63 -16.79 13.33
N GLY A 219 17.68 -16.15 12.84
CA GLY A 219 18.61 -16.80 11.93
C GLY A 219 19.55 -17.71 12.73
N ILE A 220 20.12 -18.72 12.07
CA ILE A 220 21.17 -19.55 12.65
C ILE A 220 22.48 -19.07 12.04
N GLU A 221 23.35 -18.47 12.86
CA GLU A 221 24.73 -18.23 12.45
C GLU A 221 25.52 -19.51 12.72
N LEU A 222 26.11 -20.07 11.67
CA LEU A 222 26.99 -21.24 11.74
C LEU A 222 28.42 -20.74 11.95
N THR A 223 28.88 -20.72 13.20
CA THR A 223 30.29 -20.49 13.50
C THR A 223 31.01 -21.85 13.55
N SER A 224 31.96 -22.09 12.65
CA SER A 224 32.73 -23.33 12.67
C SER A 224 33.60 -23.37 13.93
N LYS A 225 33.64 -24.51 14.61
CA LYS A 225 34.53 -24.72 15.76
C LYS A 225 35.93 -25.12 15.29
N GLN A 226 36.53 -24.45 14.30
CA GLN A 226 37.90 -24.74 13.92
C GLN A 226 38.90 -23.93 14.76
N LYS A 227 39.56 -24.69 15.64
CA LYS A 227 40.63 -24.28 16.54
C LYS A 227 41.93 -24.05 15.75
N ASN A 228 42.13 -22.86 15.21
CA ASN A 228 43.43 -22.17 15.01
C ASN A 228 43.27 -20.97 14.06
N GLY A 229 43.49 -19.76 14.59
CA GLY A 229 43.27 -18.48 13.90
C GLY A 229 44.25 -18.10 12.79
N ARG A 230 44.51 -18.99 11.82
CA ARG A 230 45.24 -18.65 10.59
C ARG A 230 44.61 -19.15 9.29
N GLU A 231 43.63 -20.07 9.34
CA GLU A 231 42.93 -20.55 8.12
C GLU A 231 41.60 -19.82 7.84
N VAL A 232 41.14 -18.95 8.75
CA VAL A 232 39.81 -18.33 8.65
C VAL A 232 39.77 -17.19 7.63
N GLU A 233 40.85 -16.41 7.48
CA GLU A 233 40.88 -15.31 6.50
C GLU A 233 40.81 -15.81 5.05
N GLY A 234 41.45 -16.94 4.72
CA GLY A 234 41.43 -17.49 3.36
C GLY A 234 40.07 -18.04 2.93
N LYS A 235 39.28 -18.59 3.87
CA LYS A 235 37.95 -19.15 3.56
C LYS A 235 36.83 -18.11 3.56
N GLU A 236 36.97 -17.00 4.30
CA GLU A 236 36.02 -15.88 4.20
C GLU A 236 36.13 -15.17 2.84
N GLU A 237 37.33 -15.07 2.28
CA GLU A 237 37.56 -14.49 0.96
C GLU A 237 37.00 -15.38 -0.16
N GLU A 238 37.24 -16.70 -0.07
CA GLU A 238 36.69 -17.70 -1.00
C GLU A 238 35.15 -17.79 -0.95
N MET A 239 34.56 -17.64 0.24
CA MET A 239 33.09 -17.64 0.41
C MET A 239 32.45 -16.32 -0.05
N ARG A 240 33.14 -15.18 0.09
CA ARG A 240 32.70 -13.90 -0.51
C ARG A 240 32.74 -13.95 -2.04
N ASP A 241 33.75 -14.59 -2.63
CA ASP A 241 33.84 -14.76 -4.08
C ASP A 241 32.77 -15.71 -4.65
N LEU A 242 32.41 -16.76 -3.91
CA LEU A 242 31.28 -17.63 -4.27
C LEU A 242 29.92 -16.92 -4.17
N LEU A 243 29.73 -16.06 -3.18
CA LEU A 243 28.51 -15.25 -3.04
C LEU A 243 28.40 -14.18 -4.14
N ASN A 244 29.51 -13.53 -4.49
CA ASN A 244 29.55 -12.52 -5.55
C ASN A 244 29.43 -13.13 -6.96
N SER A 245 29.96 -14.35 -7.18
CA SER A 245 29.79 -15.07 -8.46
C SER A 245 28.39 -15.66 -8.63
N GLY A 246 27.74 -16.09 -7.54
CA GLY A 246 26.33 -16.47 -7.55
C GLY A 246 25.37 -15.32 -7.85
N LEU A 247 25.72 -14.09 -7.49
CA LEU A 247 24.94 -12.88 -7.79
C LEU A 247 25.12 -12.38 -9.23
N LYS A 248 26.25 -12.65 -9.89
CA LYS A 248 26.47 -12.31 -11.31
C LYS A 248 25.70 -13.21 -12.29
N GLY A 249 25.21 -14.37 -11.85
CA GLY A 249 24.40 -15.27 -12.68
C GLY A 249 22.90 -14.94 -12.73
N VAL A 250 22.48 -13.81 -12.17
CA VAL A 250 21.07 -13.38 -12.07
C VAL A 250 20.79 -12.11 -12.89
N GLU A 251 21.79 -11.54 -13.57
CA GLU A 251 21.64 -10.34 -14.41
C GLU A 251 21.70 -10.61 -15.94
N ASP A 252 21.62 -11.86 -16.38
CA ASP A 252 21.32 -12.21 -17.79
C ASP A 252 19.89 -12.75 -17.95
#